data_AF-A0A932Q0H6-F1
#
_entry.id   AF-A0A932Q0H6-F1
#
_cell.length_a   1.000
_cell.length_b   1.000
_cell.length_c   1.000
_cell.angle_alpha   90.00
_cell.angle_beta   90.00
_cell.angle_gamma   90.00
#
_symmetry.space_group_name_H-M   'P 1'
#
loop_
_entity.id
_entity.type
_entity.pdbx_description
1 polymer ?
#
loop_
_entity_poly.entity_id
_entity_poly.type
_entity_poly.pdbx_seq_one_letter_code
_entity_poly.pdbx_strand_id
1 'polypeptide(L)'
;MKSADPTAHVDHAGHEQMFRDRFWICALLSIPVLVLSPVIQEWLGLRVLTFAGSEWITPLFSIIIFWYGGFPFLRMAIPEIQNRQPGMMTLISLAISVAFVYSLATLFANAGIGFFWELVTLIDVMLLGHWIEMRSVRQASRALDELTKLMPDTAERIRADGNIETVAVSELKEQDFRLSF
;
A
#
# COMPACT_ATOMS: atom_id res chain seq x y z
N MET A 1 14.01 23.47 -30.22
CA MET A 1 13.56 22.09 -29.97
C MET A 1 13.98 21.73 -28.56
N LYS A 2 13.04 21.70 -27.61
CA LYS A 2 13.29 21.57 -26.17
C LYS A 2 13.53 20.09 -25.86
N SER A 3 14.71 19.75 -25.38
CA SER A 3 15.12 18.40 -24.98
C SER A 3 14.15 17.85 -23.91
N ALA A 4 13.61 16.66 -24.16
CA ALA A 4 12.86 15.89 -23.19
C ALA A 4 13.82 15.40 -22.10
N ASP A 5 13.47 15.69 -20.84
CA ASP A 5 14.10 15.16 -19.65
C ASP A 5 13.58 13.72 -19.40
N PRO A 6 14.41 12.67 -19.43
CA PRO A 6 13.97 11.30 -19.28
C PRO A 6 14.28 10.75 -17.88
N THR A 7 13.93 11.46 -16.79
CA THR A 7 13.88 10.83 -15.46
C THR A 7 12.78 11.44 -14.60
N ALA A 8 11.52 11.25 -15.00
CA ALA A 8 10.42 11.32 -14.05
C ALA A 8 10.55 10.12 -13.09
N HIS A 9 11.36 10.28 -12.04
CA HIS A 9 11.37 9.38 -10.88
C HIS A 9 9.93 9.35 -10.36
N VAL A 10 9.19 8.30 -10.69
CA VAL A 10 7.86 8.05 -10.11
C VAL A 10 8.10 7.90 -8.61
N ASP A 11 7.58 8.85 -7.83
CA ASP A 11 7.80 8.91 -6.39
C ASP A 11 7.01 7.78 -5.68
N HIS A 12 7.59 6.58 -5.73
CA HIS A 12 7.06 5.38 -5.09
C HIS A 12 7.21 5.43 -3.55
N ALA A 13 8.04 6.32 -3.02
CA ALA A 13 8.27 6.44 -1.58
C ALA A 13 7.09 7.10 -0.85
N GLY A 14 6.45 8.10 -1.48
CA GLY A 14 5.30 8.80 -0.89
C GLY A 14 4.09 7.89 -0.67
N HIS A 15 3.85 6.93 -1.56
CA HIS A 15 2.72 6.01 -1.45
C HIS A 15 2.91 4.99 -0.31
N GLU A 16 4.10 4.42 -0.13
CA GLU A 16 4.38 3.50 0.97
C GLU A 16 4.22 4.17 2.35
N GLN A 17 4.80 5.37 2.50
CA GLN A 17 4.73 6.11 3.77
C GLN A 17 3.28 6.40 4.15
N MET A 18 2.45 6.76 3.17
CA MET A 18 1.02 6.97 3.40
C MET A 18 0.32 5.72 3.97
N PHE A 19 0.52 4.54 3.40
CA PHE A 19 -0.11 3.30 3.90
C PHE A 19 0.41 2.90 5.28
N ARG A 20 1.72 3.05 5.51
CA ARG A 20 2.34 2.79 6.81
C ARG A 20 1.77 3.70 7.91
N ASP A 21 1.76 5.01 7.65
CA ASP A 21 1.36 5.98 8.66
C ASP A 21 -0.14 5.85 8.97
N ARG A 22 -0.97 5.60 7.94
CA ARG A 22 -2.38 5.27 8.11
C ARG A 22 -2.59 3.97 8.89
N PHE A 23 -1.82 2.93 8.59
CA PHE A 23 -1.89 1.66 9.30
C PHE A 23 -1.67 1.85 10.81
N TRP A 24 -0.60 2.52 11.22
CA TRP A 24 -0.31 2.69 12.64
C TRP A 24 -1.35 3.53 13.38
N ILE A 25 -1.87 4.57 12.74
CA ILE A 25 -2.93 5.41 13.31
C ILE A 25 -4.22 4.60 13.44
N CYS A 26 -4.63 3.89 12.38
CA CYS A 26 -5.85 3.08 12.39
C CYS A 26 -5.75 1.90 13.37
N ALA A 27 -4.60 1.21 13.42
CA ALA A 27 -4.34 0.14 14.37
C ALA A 27 -4.39 0.61 15.82
N LEU A 28 -3.89 1.83 16.12
CA LEU A 28 -4.01 2.40 17.44
C LEU A 28 -5.47 2.72 17.79
N LEU A 29 -6.22 3.30 16.84
CA LEU A 29 -7.63 3.62 17.01
C LEU A 29 -8.53 2.38 17.06
N SER A 30 -8.12 1.25 16.47
CA SER A 30 -8.90 0.02 16.49
C SER A 30 -8.81 -0.72 17.82
N ILE A 31 -7.78 -0.47 18.64
CA ILE A 31 -7.63 -1.09 19.97
C ILE A 31 -8.87 -0.84 20.85
N PRO A 32 -9.34 0.40 21.09
CA PRO A 32 -10.56 0.64 21.85
C PRO A 32 -11.78 -0.08 21.28
N VAL A 33 -11.92 -0.12 19.95
CA VAL A 33 -13.03 -0.79 19.25
C VAL A 33 -13.02 -2.29 19.50
N LEU A 34 -11.84 -2.92 19.44
CA LEU A 34 -11.68 -4.35 19.67
C LEU A 34 -11.89 -4.73 21.13
N VAL A 35 -11.34 -3.95 22.05
CA VAL A 35 -11.49 -4.18 23.50
C VAL A 35 -12.95 -4.05 23.93
N LEU A 36 -13.72 -3.14 23.32
CA LEU A 36 -15.13 -2.91 23.64
C LEU A 36 -16.10 -3.75 22.78
N SER A 37 -15.61 -4.57 21.85
CA SER A 37 -16.46 -5.42 21.02
C SER A 37 -17.04 -6.58 21.85
N PRO A 38 -18.38 -6.76 21.90
CA PRO A 38 -19.01 -7.86 22.64
C PRO A 38 -18.51 -9.23 22.19
N VAL A 39 -18.33 -9.42 20.87
CA VAL A 39 -17.84 -10.67 20.27
C VAL A 39 -16.43 -10.98 20.76
N ILE A 40 -15.55 -9.99 20.77
CA ILE A 40 -14.15 -10.16 21.24
C ILE A 40 -14.11 -10.41 22.75
N GLN A 41 -14.93 -9.70 23.54
CA GLN A 41 -15.02 -9.90 24.99
C GLN A 41 -15.52 -11.31 25.32
N GLU A 42 -16.54 -11.80 24.61
CA GLU A 42 -17.05 -13.17 24.76
C GLU A 42 -15.96 -14.20 24.44
N TRP A 43 -15.24 -14.00 23.33
CA TRP A 43 -14.16 -14.90 22.91
C TRP A 43 -13.00 -14.96 23.91
N LEU A 44 -12.69 -13.84 24.55
CA LEU A 44 -11.66 -13.73 25.58
C LEU A 44 -12.16 -14.13 27.00
N GLY A 45 -13.44 -14.48 27.15
CA GLY A 45 -14.04 -14.80 28.45
C GLY A 45 -14.08 -13.62 29.42
N LEU A 46 -14.04 -12.39 28.90
CA LEU A 46 -14.09 -11.17 29.69
C LEU A 46 -15.55 -10.85 30.04
N ARG A 47 -15.78 -10.29 31.23
CA ARG A 47 -17.09 -9.70 31.56
C ARG A 47 -17.33 -8.51 30.65
N VAL A 48 -18.58 -8.34 30.20
CA VAL A 48 -18.94 -7.23 29.30
C VAL A 48 -18.52 -5.92 29.94
N LEU A 49 -17.55 -5.24 29.32
CA LEU A 49 -17.00 -4.01 29.84
C LEU A 49 -17.96 -2.88 29.47
N THR A 50 -18.90 -2.57 30.37
CA THR A 50 -19.86 -1.48 30.17
C THR A 50 -19.60 -0.35 31.16
N PHE A 51 -19.56 0.86 30.66
CA PHE A 51 -19.52 2.09 31.46
C PHE A 51 -20.27 3.20 30.71
N ALA A 52 -20.62 4.27 31.40
CA ALA A 52 -21.37 5.37 30.80
C ALA A 52 -20.63 5.91 29.55
N GLY A 53 -21.26 5.79 28.38
CA GLY A 53 -20.71 6.24 27.10
C GLY A 53 -19.89 5.21 26.32
N SER A 54 -19.66 3.99 26.83
CA SER A 54 -18.90 2.95 26.10
C SER A 54 -19.53 2.57 24.75
N GLU A 55 -20.85 2.67 24.64
CA GLU A 55 -21.63 2.41 23.42
C GLU A 55 -21.27 3.35 22.26
N TRP A 56 -20.77 4.55 22.56
CA TRP A 56 -20.40 5.55 21.53
C TRP A 56 -18.95 5.43 21.08
N ILE A 57 -18.09 4.75 21.85
CA ILE A 57 -16.66 4.64 21.53
C ILE A 57 -16.49 3.84 20.23
N THR A 58 -17.09 2.65 20.16
CA THR A 58 -17.03 1.78 18.98
C THR A 58 -17.45 2.50 17.69
N PRO A 59 -18.67 3.07 17.58
CA PRO A 59 -19.10 3.74 16.35
C PRO A 59 -18.25 4.98 16.03
N LEU A 60 -17.88 5.79 17.02
CA LEU A 60 -17.09 7.01 16.79
C LEU A 60 -15.72 6.69 16.19
N PHE A 61 -14.99 5.74 16.79
CA PHE A 61 -13.67 5.36 16.31
C PHE A 61 -13.76 4.65 14.95
N SER A 62 -14.76 3.79 14.73
CA SER A 62 -14.99 3.16 13.43
C SER A 62 -15.29 4.16 12.33
N ILE A 63 -16.04 5.24 12.59
CA ILE A 63 -16.27 6.32 11.62
C ILE A 63 -14.94 7.01 11.26
N ILE A 64 -14.11 7.32 12.26
CA ILE A 64 -12.81 7.95 12.03
C ILE A 64 -11.92 7.02 11.19
N ILE A 65 -11.85 5.73 11.52
CA ILE A 65 -11.06 4.74 10.79
C ILE A 65 -11.59 4.54 9.36
N PHE A 66 -12.91 4.54 9.15
CA PHE A 66 -13.49 4.44 7.81
C PHE A 66 -13.07 5.62 6.91
N TRP A 67 -13.18 6.85 7.41
CA TRP A 67 -12.82 8.04 6.63
C TRP A 67 -11.32 8.25 6.51
N TYR A 68 -10.53 7.87 7.51
CA TYR A 68 -9.09 8.05 7.48
C TYR A 68 -8.39 6.85 6.83
N GLY A 69 -8.61 5.64 7.30
CA GLY A 69 -7.99 4.42 6.78
C GLY A 69 -8.68 3.87 5.53
N GLY A 70 -10.00 3.95 5.45
CA GLY A 70 -10.80 3.40 4.34
C GLY A 70 -10.77 4.23 3.05
N PHE A 71 -10.61 5.55 3.17
CA PHE A 71 -10.73 6.48 2.04
C PHE A 71 -9.78 6.23 0.86
N PRO A 72 -8.50 5.85 1.05
CA PRO A 72 -7.63 5.46 -0.06
C PRO A 72 -8.25 4.35 -0.92
N PHE A 73 -8.82 3.31 -0.31
CA PHE A 73 -9.43 2.18 -1.03
C PHE A 73 -10.65 2.62 -1.84
N LEU A 74 -11.51 3.47 -1.25
CA LEU A 74 -12.65 4.04 -1.96
C LEU A 74 -12.19 4.84 -3.18
N ARG A 75 -11.15 5.67 -3.04
CA ARG A 75 -10.61 6.46 -4.16
C ARG A 75 -9.99 5.59 -5.25
N MET A 76 -9.28 4.54 -4.87
CA MET A 76 -8.62 3.64 -5.82
C MET A 76 -9.62 2.74 -6.57
N ALA A 77 -10.81 2.50 -6.03
CA ALA A 77 -11.89 1.78 -6.70
C ALA A 77 -12.62 2.60 -7.79
N ILE A 78 -12.60 3.94 -7.71
CA ILE A 78 -13.28 4.82 -8.67
C ILE A 78 -12.92 4.49 -10.14
N PRO A 79 -11.62 4.47 -10.53
CA PRO A 79 -11.26 4.17 -11.91
C PRO A 79 -11.64 2.75 -12.35
N GLU A 80 -11.56 1.74 -11.47
CA GLU A 80 -11.97 0.37 -11.78
C GLU A 80 -13.45 0.29 -12.15
N ILE A 81 -14.31 0.97 -11.37
CA ILE A 81 -15.75 1.03 -11.61
C ILE A 81 -16.06 1.80 -12.89
N GLN A 82 -15.42 2.95 -13.11
CA GLN A 82 -15.61 3.77 -14.30
C GLN A 82 -15.20 3.03 -15.59
N ASN A 83 -14.10 2.28 -15.53
CA ASN A 83 -13.60 1.50 -16.65
C ASN A 83 -14.31 0.15 -16.82
N ARG A 84 -15.29 -0.18 -15.96
CA ARG A 84 -16.02 -1.45 -15.93
C ARG A 84 -15.10 -2.67 -15.82
N GLN A 85 -14.01 -2.52 -15.09
CA GLN A 85 -13.04 -3.57 -14.83
C GLN A 85 -12.90 -3.72 -13.31
N PRO A 86 -13.88 -4.35 -12.63
CA PRO A 86 -13.85 -4.50 -11.18
C PRO A 86 -12.67 -5.38 -10.78
N GLY A 87 -11.80 -4.85 -9.93
CA GLY A 87 -10.62 -5.52 -9.43
C GLY A 87 -10.63 -5.65 -7.91
N MET A 88 -9.43 -5.78 -7.35
CA MET A 88 -9.22 -5.93 -5.91
C MET A 88 -9.71 -4.70 -5.14
N MET A 89 -9.49 -3.49 -5.66
CA MET A 89 -9.84 -2.25 -4.96
C MET A 89 -11.35 -2.08 -4.88
N THR A 90 -12.07 -2.43 -5.95
CA THR A 90 -13.54 -2.43 -5.96
C THR A 90 -14.11 -3.39 -4.92
N LEU A 91 -13.56 -4.61 -4.80
CA LEU A 91 -14.02 -5.59 -3.82
C LEU A 91 -13.80 -5.11 -2.38
N ILE A 92 -12.61 -4.59 -2.08
CA ILE A 92 -12.30 -4.04 -0.76
C ILE A 92 -13.22 -2.85 -0.44
N SER A 93 -13.33 -1.90 -1.38
CA SER A 93 -14.19 -0.72 -1.27
C SER A 93 -15.64 -1.09 -0.99
N LEU A 94 -16.16 -2.10 -1.70
CA LEU A 94 -17.51 -2.61 -1.48
C LEU A 94 -17.66 -3.20 -0.07
N ALA A 95 -16.73 -4.06 0.35
CA ALA A 95 -16.79 -4.73 1.65
C ALA A 95 -16.79 -3.71 2.81
N ILE A 96 -15.86 -2.75 2.81
CA ILE A 96 -15.81 -1.71 3.85
C ILE A 96 -17.03 -0.80 3.81
N SER A 97 -17.56 -0.48 2.62
CA SER A 97 -18.74 0.37 2.49
C SER A 97 -20.01 -0.31 3.00
N VAL A 98 -20.20 -1.59 2.64
CA VAL A 98 -21.34 -2.38 3.10
C VAL A 98 -21.29 -2.57 4.62
N ALA A 99 -20.13 -2.94 5.16
CA ALA A 99 -19.95 -3.08 6.59
C ALA A 99 -20.22 -1.76 7.34
N PHE A 100 -19.74 -0.63 6.80
CA PHE A 100 -19.97 0.69 7.38
C PHE A 100 -21.45 1.09 7.37
N VAL A 101 -22.12 1.00 6.21
CA VAL A 101 -23.54 1.38 6.07
C VAL A 101 -24.43 0.49 6.94
N TYR A 102 -24.18 -0.82 6.97
CA TYR A 102 -24.93 -1.74 7.82
C TYR A 102 -24.71 -1.43 9.31
N SER A 103 -23.47 -1.18 9.74
CA SER A 103 -23.16 -0.85 11.13
C SER A 103 -23.81 0.47 11.56
N LEU A 104 -23.87 1.44 10.66
CA LEU A 104 -24.55 2.70 10.92
C LEU A 104 -26.08 2.53 10.97
N ALA A 105 -26.65 1.70 10.09
CA ALA A 105 -28.07 1.41 10.07
C ALA A 105 -28.52 0.70 11.35
N THR A 106 -27.75 -0.30 11.82
CA THR A 106 -28.02 -1.02 13.08
C THR A 106 -27.90 -0.10 14.30
N LEU A 107 -26.94 0.82 14.31
CA LEU A 107 -26.80 1.85 15.34
C LEU A 107 -28.04 2.75 15.44
N PHE A 108 -28.53 3.28 14.31
CA PHE A 108 -29.68 4.19 14.31
C PHE A 108 -31.03 3.47 14.47
N ALA A 109 -31.16 2.25 13.96
CA ALA A 109 -32.36 1.43 14.12
C ALA A 109 -32.42 0.74 15.50
N ASN A 110 -31.34 0.84 16.30
CA ASN A 110 -31.16 0.13 17.56
C ASN A 110 -31.48 -1.37 17.43
N ALA A 111 -31.05 -1.95 16.31
CA ALA A 111 -31.45 -3.28 15.88
C ALA A 111 -30.23 -4.10 15.47
N GLY A 112 -29.99 -5.21 16.18
CA GLY A 112 -28.92 -6.15 15.88
C GLY A 112 -27.54 -5.71 16.36
N ILE A 113 -26.52 -6.51 15.99
CA ILE A 113 -25.12 -6.26 16.30
C ILE A 113 -24.47 -5.62 15.06
N GLY A 114 -23.87 -4.45 15.23
CA GLY A 114 -23.13 -3.79 14.16
C GLY A 114 -21.80 -4.47 13.85
N PHE A 115 -21.33 -4.36 12.61
CA PHE A 115 -20.07 -4.93 12.12
C PHE A 115 -18.88 -3.96 12.30
N PHE A 116 -18.86 -3.21 13.40
CA PHE A 116 -17.87 -2.15 13.62
C PHE A 116 -16.46 -2.71 13.81
N TRP A 117 -16.32 -3.85 14.48
CA TRP A 117 -15.02 -4.46 14.74
C TRP A 117 -14.47 -5.18 13.48
N GLU A 118 -15.36 -5.81 12.70
CA GLU A 118 -15.03 -6.37 11.38
C GLU A 118 -14.61 -5.28 10.41
N LEU A 119 -15.29 -4.13 10.43
CA LEU A 119 -14.95 -2.99 9.58
C LEU A 119 -13.53 -2.48 9.87
N VAL A 120 -13.20 -2.21 11.14
CA VAL A 120 -11.89 -1.64 11.49
C VAL A 120 -10.77 -2.64 11.26
N THR A 121 -10.98 -3.93 11.57
CA THR A 121 -9.99 -4.98 11.32
C THR A 121 -9.77 -5.22 9.84
N LEU A 122 -10.84 -5.19 9.04
CA LEU A 122 -10.73 -5.29 7.59
C LEU A 122 -9.89 -4.12 7.04
N ILE A 123 -10.14 -2.89 7.48
CA ILE A 123 -9.34 -1.73 7.08
C ILE A 123 -7.88 -1.88 7.52
N ASP A 124 -7.62 -2.29 8.76
CA ASP A 124 -6.26 -2.47 9.28
C ASP A 124 -5.47 -3.52 8.50
N VAL A 125 -6.08 -4.69 8.24
CA VAL A 125 -5.45 -5.77 7.46
C VAL A 125 -5.20 -5.33 6.02
N MET A 126 -6.13 -4.59 5.41
CA MET A 126 -5.95 -4.09 4.04
C MET A 126 -4.84 -3.03 3.96
N LEU A 127 -4.76 -2.10 4.93
CA LEU A 127 -3.68 -1.12 5.01
C LEU A 127 -2.32 -1.79 5.20
N LEU A 128 -2.26 -2.79 6.08
CA LEU A 128 -1.05 -3.60 6.32
C LEU A 128 -0.63 -4.34 5.05
N GLY A 129 -1.57 -4.99 4.37
CA GLY A 129 -1.31 -5.74 3.14
C GLY A 129 -0.70 -4.86 2.05
N HIS A 130 -1.31 -3.70 1.78
CA HIS A 130 -0.81 -2.76 0.79
C HIS A 130 0.55 -2.16 1.18
N TRP A 131 0.77 -1.92 2.48
CA TRP A 131 2.08 -1.50 2.96
C TRP A 131 3.16 -2.56 2.68
N ILE A 132 2.89 -3.83 3.01
CA ILE A 132 3.83 -4.94 2.78
C ILE A 132 4.09 -5.16 1.28
N GLU A 133 3.04 -5.10 0.46
CA GLU A 133 3.13 -5.21 -1.00
C GLU A 133 4.08 -4.15 -1.56
N MET A 134 3.87 -2.88 -1.22
CA MET A 134 4.70 -1.77 -1.69
C MET A 134 6.14 -1.87 -1.22
N ARG A 135 6.35 -2.26 0.05
CA ARG A 135 7.69 -2.47 0.60
C ARG A 135 8.45 -3.55 -0.16
N SER A 136 7.78 -4.64 -0.52
CA SER A 136 8.38 -5.75 -1.25
C SER A 136 8.78 -5.35 -2.67
N VAL A 137 7.91 -4.61 -3.37
CA VAL A 137 8.20 -4.08 -4.72
C VAL A 137 9.38 -3.12 -4.70
N ARG A 138 9.40 -2.16 -3.77
CA ARG A 138 10.51 -1.19 -3.65
C ARG A 138 11.85 -1.87 -3.37
N GLN A 139 11.87 -2.91 -2.55
CA GLN A 139 13.09 -3.64 -2.24
C GLN A 139 13.67 -4.31 -3.49
N ALA A 140 12.81 -4.89 -4.34
CA ALA A 140 13.23 -5.49 -5.61
C ALA A 140 13.77 -4.42 -6.59
N SER A 141 13.07 -3.29 -6.74
CA SER A 141 13.53 -2.19 -7.61
C SER A 141 14.90 -1.65 -7.19
N ARG A 142 15.14 -1.48 -5.89
CA ARG A 142 16.45 -1.00 -5.39
C ARG A 142 17.60 -1.93 -5.75
N ALA A 143 17.38 -3.24 -5.74
CA ALA A 143 18.43 -4.20 -6.14
C ALA A 143 18.78 -4.06 -7.63
N LEU A 144 17.79 -3.83 -8.49
CA LEU A 144 17.99 -3.56 -9.92
C LEU A 144 18.72 -2.21 -10.14
N ASP A 145 18.39 -1.18 -9.37
CA ASP A 145 19.08 0.11 -9.43
C ASP A 145 20.57 -0.04 -9.05
N GLU A 146 20.89 -0.84 -8.02
CA GLU A 146 22.29 -1.11 -7.64
C GLU A 146 23.05 -1.91 -8.72
N LEU A 147 22.40 -2.88 -9.38
CA LEU A 147 22.98 -3.55 -10.53
C LEU A 147 23.24 -2.58 -11.70
N THR A 148 22.35 -1.62 -11.90
CA THR A 148 22.49 -0.59 -12.95
C THR A 148 23.69 0.31 -12.70
N LYS A 149 23.97 0.68 -11.44
CA LYS A 149 25.17 1.47 -11.07
C LYS A 149 26.48 0.74 -11.29
N LEU A 150 26.46 -0.59 -11.31
CA LEU A 150 27.64 -1.41 -11.57
C LEU A 150 27.86 -1.66 -13.06
N MET A 151 26.92 -1.27 -13.93
CA MET A 151 27.13 -1.34 -15.37
C MET A 151 28.11 -0.25 -15.79
N PRO A 152 29.26 -0.61 -16.43
CA PRO A 152 30.22 0.38 -16.87
C PRO A 152 29.62 1.22 -18.01
N ASP A 153 29.75 2.54 -17.92
CA ASP A 153 29.31 3.47 -18.97
C ASP A 153 30.29 3.48 -20.16
N THR A 154 31.54 3.11 -19.91
CA THR A 154 32.63 3.13 -20.88
C THR A 154 33.38 1.81 -20.93
N ALA A 155 33.86 1.46 -22.11
CA ALA A 155 34.70 0.30 -22.34
C ALA A 155 35.92 0.66 -23.19
N GLU A 156 36.98 -0.12 -23.06
CA GLU A 156 38.17 0.00 -23.89
C GLU A 156 37.99 -0.82 -25.18
N ARG A 157 38.14 -0.15 -26.33
CA ARG A 157 38.17 -0.77 -27.66
C ARG A 157 39.60 -0.79 -28.18
N ILE A 158 40.01 -1.93 -28.74
CA ILE A 158 41.30 -2.08 -29.43
C ILE A 158 41.09 -1.81 -30.92
N ARG A 159 41.76 -0.79 -31.46
CA ARG A 159 41.74 -0.48 -32.90
C ARG A 159 42.62 -1.45 -33.70
N ALA A 160 42.42 -1.47 -35.02
CA ALA A 160 43.16 -2.35 -35.95
C ALA A 160 44.69 -2.13 -35.97
N ASP A 161 45.15 -0.96 -35.50
CA ASP A 161 46.57 -0.60 -35.34
C ASP A 161 47.15 -1.04 -33.98
N GLY A 162 46.34 -1.65 -33.10
CA GLY A 162 46.72 -2.08 -31.75
C GLY A 162 46.59 -1.00 -30.68
N ASN A 163 46.16 0.23 -31.01
CA ASN A 163 45.93 1.28 -30.02
C ASN A 163 44.61 1.06 -29.26
N ILE A 164 44.61 1.43 -27.99
CA ILE A 164 43.45 1.34 -27.09
C ILE A 164 42.76 2.71 -27.05
N GLU A 165 41.45 2.73 -27.19
CA GLU A 165 40.63 3.91 -26.99
C GLU A 165 39.44 3.63 -26.06
N THR A 166 39.06 4.60 -25.26
CA THR A 166 37.88 4.52 -24.41
C THR A 166 36.65 4.99 -25.18
N VAL A 167 35.63 4.14 -25.29
CA VAL A 167 34.36 4.41 -25.97
C VAL A 167 33.18 4.15 -25.05
N ALA A 168 32.02 4.73 -25.36
CA ALA A 168 30.79 4.36 -24.66
C ALA A 168 30.44 2.90 -24.94
N VAL A 169 29.92 2.18 -23.93
CA VAL A 169 29.54 0.76 -24.11
C VAL A 169 28.50 0.58 -25.22
N SER A 170 27.65 1.59 -25.47
CA SER A 170 26.68 1.61 -26.56
C SER A 170 27.29 1.66 -27.97
N GLU A 171 28.56 2.04 -28.10
CA GLU A 171 29.27 2.16 -29.38
C GLU A 171 30.14 0.93 -29.71
N LEU A 172 30.18 -0.07 -28.81
CA LEU A 172 30.90 -1.31 -29.02
C LEU A 172 30.18 -2.22 -30.03
N LYS A 173 30.96 -2.83 -30.92
CA LYS A 173 30.51 -3.89 -31.83
C LYS A 173 31.08 -5.24 -31.40
N GLU A 174 30.43 -6.34 -31.78
CA GLU A 174 30.77 -7.72 -31.36
C GLU A 174 32.21 -8.18 -31.66
N GLN A 175 33.02 -7.38 -32.37
CA GLN A 175 34.41 -7.69 -32.74
C GLN A 175 35.46 -6.82 -32.02
N ASP A 176 35.04 -5.93 -31.12
CA ASP A 176 35.90 -4.90 -30.52
C ASP A 176 36.68 -5.38 -29.26
N PHE A 177 36.42 -6.60 -28.77
CA PHE A 177 37.05 -7.15 -27.57
C PHE A 177 37.92 -8.38 -27.88
N ARG A 178 39.21 -8.30 -27.51
CA ARG A 178 40.15 -9.43 -27.51
C ARG A 178 40.55 -9.72 -26.06
N LEU A 179 40.04 -10.80 -25.47
CA LEU A 179 40.45 -11.26 -24.13
C LEU A 179 41.90 -11.74 -24.20
N SER A 180 42.83 -10.98 -23.60
CA SER A 180 44.18 -11.45 -23.30
C SER A 180 44.14 -12.26 -22.01
N PHE A 181 44.36 -13.57 -22.11
CA PHE A 181 44.77 -14.41 -20.98
C PHE A 181 46.30 -14.49 -20.92
#